data_AF-A0A497P9U5-F1
#
_entry.id   AF-A0A497P9U5-F1
#
_cell.length_a   1.000
_cell.length_b   1.000
_cell.length_c   1.000
_cell.angle_alpha   90.00
_cell.angle_beta   90.00
_cell.angle_gamma   90.00
#
_symmetry.space_group_name_H-M   'P 1'
#
loop_
_entity.id
_entity.type
_entity.pdbx_description
1 polymer ?
#
loop_
_entity_poly.entity_id
_entity_poly.type
_entity_poly.pdbx_seq_one_letter_code
_entity_poly.pdbx_strand_id
1 'polypeptide(L)'
;MGSSKWKWDWSWVNLDTIAILIIVVAVIYCLITRKRSKHKFRGLGESGFDFQESNWNRPLRRKKKKKKLYKNEEKCRDIFQRMFQRPFPTIRPDWLKSPVTGRNLEIDGFCPDIETPIGRGLGFEYNGRQHSKYVPHFHRKGPQEFHYQCAKDDWKNAKCKEKGITLINIPHDISPHDLERHIKYKLRKIGTFSRGSSRSRAPRPSSNIYH
;
A
#
# COMPACT_ATOMS: atom_id res chain seq x y z
N MET A 1 -42.46 16.01 -62.74
CA MET A 1 -42.32 14.74 -61.99
C MET A 1 -41.10 14.00 -62.49
N GLY A 2 -40.11 13.76 -61.64
CA GLY A 2 -38.89 13.04 -61.99
C GLY A 2 -38.14 12.64 -60.73
N SER A 3 -38.65 11.61 -60.04
CA SER A 3 -38.01 11.04 -58.86
C SER A 3 -36.79 10.22 -59.31
N SER A 4 -35.59 10.70 -58.99
CA SER A 4 -34.35 9.95 -59.12
C SER A 4 -34.32 8.83 -58.09
N LYS A 5 -34.60 7.60 -58.54
CA LYS A 5 -34.42 6.39 -57.74
C LYS A 5 -32.92 6.09 -57.67
N TRP A 6 -32.34 6.27 -56.50
CA TRP A 6 -30.99 5.82 -56.17
C TRP A 6 -30.91 4.30 -56.30
N LYS A 7 -30.15 3.80 -57.27
CA LYS A 7 -29.83 2.38 -57.41
C LYS A 7 -28.50 2.12 -56.71
N TRP A 8 -28.52 1.29 -55.69
CA TRP A 8 -27.32 0.83 -54.99
C TRP A 8 -26.65 -0.28 -55.83
N ASP A 9 -25.38 -0.08 -56.17
CA ASP A 9 -24.55 -1.09 -56.83
C ASP A 9 -23.84 -1.95 -55.78
N TRP A 10 -24.09 -3.26 -55.82
CA TRP A 10 -23.60 -4.26 -54.85
C TRP A 10 -22.38 -5.04 -55.36
N SER A 11 -21.80 -4.63 -56.49
CA SER A 11 -20.70 -5.29 -57.21
C SER A 11 -19.39 -5.45 -56.40
N TRP A 12 -19.27 -4.81 -55.23
CA TRP A 12 -18.08 -4.86 -54.36
C TRP A 12 -18.24 -5.79 -53.15
N VAL A 13 -19.42 -6.38 -52.96
CA VAL A 13 -19.70 -7.25 -51.80
C VAL A 13 -19.35 -8.69 -52.17
N ASN A 14 -18.07 -9.01 -52.03
CA ASN A 14 -17.59 -10.39 -52.14
C ASN A 14 -17.98 -11.19 -50.88
N LEU A 15 -18.20 -12.49 -51.03
CA LEU A 15 -18.45 -13.41 -49.91
C LEU A 15 -17.41 -13.26 -48.79
N ASP A 16 -16.15 -13.02 -49.18
CA ASP A 16 -15.04 -12.77 -48.26
C ASP A 16 -15.23 -11.47 -47.44
N THR A 17 -15.78 -10.42 -48.05
CA THR A 17 -16.06 -9.16 -47.34
C THR A 17 -17.17 -9.34 -46.30
N ILE A 18 -18.20 -10.13 -46.62
CA ILE A 18 -19.27 -10.48 -45.68
C ILE A 18 -18.70 -11.32 -44.53
N ALA A 19 -17.85 -12.31 -44.83
CA ALA A 19 -17.22 -13.17 -43.83
C ALA A 19 -16.32 -12.37 -42.86
N ILE A 20 -15.52 -11.43 -43.38
CA ILE A 20 -14.68 -10.54 -42.56
C ILE A 20 -15.56 -9.68 -41.65
N LEU A 21 -16.66 -9.13 -42.16
CA LEU A 21 -17.57 -8.29 -41.38
C LEU A 21 -18.24 -9.07 -40.24
N ILE A 22 -18.63 -10.33 -40.48
CA ILE A 22 -19.17 -11.23 -39.45
C ILE A 22 -18.13 -11.52 -38.36
N ILE A 23 -16.88 -11.79 -38.73
CA ILE A 23 -15.80 -12.04 -37.76
C ILE A 23 -15.53 -10.80 -36.92
N VAL A 24 -15.47 -9.61 -37.54
CA VAL A 24 -15.26 -8.34 -36.84
C VAL A 24 -16.40 -8.07 -35.85
N VAL A 25 -17.65 -8.27 -36.26
CA VAL A 25 -18.83 -8.14 -35.38
C VAL A 25 -18.78 -9.17 -34.24
N ALA A 26 -18.37 -10.42 -34.50
CA ALA A 26 -18.23 -11.45 -33.47
C ALA A 26 -17.11 -11.11 -32.46
N VAL A 27 -15.99 -10.55 -32.92
CA VAL A 27 -14.89 -10.08 -32.05
C VAL A 27 -15.34 -8.90 -31.21
N ILE A 28 -16.00 -7.90 -31.81
CA ILE A 28 -16.55 -6.75 -31.09
C ILE A 28 -17.59 -7.21 -30.06
N TYR A 29 -18.49 -8.12 -30.44
CA TYR A 29 -19.45 -8.75 -29.53
C TYR A 29 -18.74 -9.49 -28.40
N CYS A 30 -17.68 -10.25 -28.66
CA CYS A 30 -16.89 -10.96 -27.65
C CYS A 30 -16.13 -9.99 -26.71
N LEU A 31 -15.64 -8.86 -27.22
CA LEU A 31 -14.99 -7.81 -26.43
C LEU A 31 -15.98 -7.04 -25.55
N ILE A 32 -17.19 -6.77 -26.04
CA ILE A 32 -18.27 -6.09 -25.28
C ILE A 32 -18.90 -7.05 -24.26
N THR A 33 -19.11 -8.32 -24.61
CA THR A 33 -19.67 -9.34 -23.72
C THR A 33 -18.67 -9.94 -22.74
N ARG A 34 -17.36 -9.65 -22.89
CA ARG A 34 -16.35 -9.79 -21.82
C ARG A 34 -16.60 -8.76 -20.70
N LYS A 35 -17.80 -8.81 -20.13
CA LYS A 35 -18.20 -8.19 -18.87
C LYS A 35 -17.29 -8.75 -17.79
N ARG A 36 -16.45 -7.88 -17.23
CA ARG A 36 -15.60 -8.13 -16.06
C ARG A 36 -16.32 -9.00 -15.04
N SER A 37 -15.75 -10.17 -14.75
CA SER A 37 -16.09 -10.93 -13.55
C SER A 37 -15.87 -10.01 -12.34
N LYS A 38 -16.97 -9.49 -11.80
CA LYS A 38 -17.00 -8.99 -10.42
C LYS A 38 -16.97 -10.23 -9.56
N HIS A 39 -15.80 -10.57 -9.01
CA HIS A 39 -15.78 -11.54 -7.91
C HIS A 39 -16.68 -10.98 -6.80
N LYS A 40 -17.79 -11.67 -6.52
CA LYS A 40 -18.60 -11.40 -5.32
C LYS A 40 -17.67 -11.52 -4.13
N PHE A 41 -17.56 -10.46 -3.35
CA PHE A 41 -17.06 -10.53 -1.98
C PHE A 41 -17.91 -11.57 -1.23
N ARG A 42 -17.33 -12.73 -0.95
CA ARG A 42 -17.91 -13.68 0.01
C ARG A 42 -17.60 -13.12 1.39
N GLY A 43 -18.54 -12.33 1.91
CA GLY A 43 -18.59 -12.02 3.33
C GLY A 43 -18.58 -13.31 4.14
N LEU A 44 -18.05 -13.23 5.37
CA LEU A 44 -18.24 -14.26 6.38
C LEU A 44 -19.74 -14.49 6.54
N GLY A 45 -20.21 -15.67 6.14
CA GLY A 45 -21.58 -16.09 6.37
C GLY A 45 -21.63 -17.61 6.50
N GLU A 46 -21.73 -18.02 7.77
CA GLU A 46 -22.65 -19.05 8.23
C GLU A 46 -22.42 -20.50 7.77
N SER A 47 -21.72 -21.25 8.62
CA SER A 47 -22.18 -22.61 8.96
C SER A 47 -22.87 -22.49 10.32
N GLY A 48 -24.18 -22.73 10.34
CA GLY A 48 -25.03 -22.69 11.52
C GLY A 48 -24.46 -23.52 12.66
N PHE A 49 -24.62 -23.01 13.88
CA PHE A 49 -24.46 -23.80 15.08
C PHE A 49 -25.51 -23.34 16.08
N ASP A 50 -26.49 -24.20 16.30
CA ASP A 50 -27.58 -24.01 17.25
C ASP A 50 -27.03 -23.76 18.66
N PHE A 51 -27.55 -22.73 19.30
CA PHE A 51 -27.23 -22.43 20.68
C PHE A 51 -27.96 -23.43 21.60
N GLN A 52 -27.32 -24.57 21.89
CA GLN A 52 -27.74 -25.44 22.98
C GLN A 52 -27.03 -24.99 24.26
N GLU A 53 -27.76 -24.23 25.07
CA GLU A 53 -27.36 -23.77 26.38
C GLU A 53 -27.09 -24.98 27.29
N SER A 54 -25.82 -25.31 27.53
CA SER A 54 -25.43 -26.35 28.49
C SER A 54 -24.25 -25.92 29.35
N ASN A 55 -24.62 -25.62 30.59
CA ASN A 55 -23.89 -25.58 31.85
C ASN A 55 -22.38 -25.96 31.80
N TRP A 56 -21.47 -24.98 31.99
CA TRP A 56 -20.02 -25.19 31.93
C TRP A 56 -19.29 -24.95 33.26
N ASN A 57 -19.69 -25.66 34.32
CA ASN A 57 -18.87 -25.80 35.53
C ASN A 57 -17.75 -26.84 35.31
N ARG A 58 -16.76 -26.53 34.46
CA ARG A 58 -15.48 -27.24 34.41
C ARG A 58 -14.30 -26.27 34.30
N PRO A 59 -13.22 -26.43 35.10
CA PRO A 59 -12.06 -25.58 34.99
C PRO A 59 -11.39 -25.80 33.63
N LEU A 60 -11.42 -24.76 32.79
CA LEU A 60 -10.81 -24.77 31.46
C LEU A 60 -9.29 -24.92 31.62
N ARG A 61 -8.77 -26.10 31.27
CA ARG A 61 -7.34 -26.35 31.07
C ARG A 61 -6.77 -25.25 30.17
N ARG A 62 -5.92 -24.38 30.71
CA ARG A 62 -5.43 -23.15 30.06
C ARG A 62 -4.70 -23.49 28.76
N LYS A 63 -5.40 -23.48 27.62
CA LYS A 63 -4.78 -23.55 26.30
C LYS A 63 -3.84 -22.34 26.17
N LYS A 64 -2.55 -22.58 25.92
CA LYS A 64 -1.58 -21.51 25.62
C LYS A 64 -2.16 -20.65 24.49
N LYS A 65 -2.44 -19.38 24.75
CA LYS A 65 -2.95 -18.43 23.75
C LYS A 65 -2.01 -18.45 22.55
N LYS A 66 -2.52 -18.78 21.35
CA LYS A 66 -1.78 -18.56 20.10
C LYS A 66 -1.44 -17.06 20.07
N LYS A 67 -0.15 -16.72 20.04
CA LYS A 67 0.30 -15.32 19.92
C LYS A 67 -0.36 -14.75 18.65
N LYS A 68 -1.18 -13.72 18.80
CA LYS A 68 -1.70 -12.94 17.67
C LYS A 68 -0.47 -12.47 16.89
N LEU A 69 -0.33 -12.91 15.65
CA LEU A 69 0.76 -12.48 14.77
C LEU A 69 0.49 -11.00 14.48
N TYR A 70 1.05 -10.09 15.29
CA TYR A 70 1.00 -8.66 14.98
C TYR A 70 1.51 -8.49 13.56
N LYS A 71 0.72 -7.85 12.69
CA LYS A 71 1.15 -7.62 11.30
C LYS A 71 2.49 -6.90 11.38
N ASN A 72 3.51 -7.36 10.67
CA ASN A 72 4.88 -6.83 10.81
C ASN A 72 4.95 -5.29 10.64
N GLU A 73 4.01 -4.70 9.88
CA GLU A 73 3.77 -3.27 9.77
C GLU A 73 3.43 -2.60 11.11
N GLU A 74 2.50 -3.16 11.91
CA GLU A 74 2.19 -2.67 13.27
C GLU A 74 3.41 -2.76 14.18
N LYS A 75 4.19 -3.84 14.05
CA LYS A 75 5.44 -3.96 14.81
C LYS A 75 6.46 -2.90 14.41
N CYS A 76 6.56 -2.56 13.12
CA CYS A 76 7.36 -1.42 12.66
C CYS A 76 6.86 -0.14 13.32
N ARG A 77 5.55 0.13 13.22
CA ARG A 77 4.92 1.32 13.83
C ARG A 77 5.26 1.42 15.31
N ASP A 78 5.10 0.34 16.07
CA ASP A 78 5.43 0.30 17.50
C ASP A 78 6.90 0.63 17.79
N ILE A 79 7.83 0.17 16.95
CA ILE A 79 9.26 0.51 17.09
C ILE A 79 9.47 2.01 16.87
N PHE A 80 8.93 2.58 15.79
CA PHE A 80 9.04 4.02 15.53
C PHE A 80 8.41 4.85 16.66
N GLN A 81 7.20 4.50 17.09
CA GLN A 81 6.51 5.23 18.16
C GLN A 81 7.29 5.18 19.48
N ARG A 82 7.88 4.02 19.84
CA ARG A 82 8.75 3.93 21.03
C ARG A 82 10.04 4.71 20.88
N MET A 83 10.65 4.72 19.71
CA MET A 83 11.93 5.41 19.49
C MET A 83 11.76 6.94 19.53
N PHE A 84 10.66 7.46 18.98
CA PHE A 84 10.43 8.90 18.86
C PHE A 84 9.43 9.46 19.86
N GLN A 85 8.76 8.61 20.66
CA GLN A 85 7.71 8.99 21.61
C GLN A 85 6.60 9.84 20.96
N ARG A 86 6.26 9.51 19.72
CA ARG A 86 5.30 10.23 18.86
C ARG A 86 4.47 9.25 18.03
N PRO A 87 3.25 9.62 17.62
CA PRO A 87 2.41 8.76 16.80
C PRO A 87 2.94 8.68 15.36
N PHE A 88 2.77 7.53 14.72
CA PHE A 88 3.06 7.31 13.29
C PHE A 88 1.82 6.78 12.57
N PRO A 89 0.77 7.62 12.40
CA PRO A 89 -0.42 7.22 11.68
C PRO A 89 -0.13 6.94 10.20
N THR A 90 -0.93 6.04 9.64
CA THR A 90 -1.01 5.84 8.20
C THR A 90 -1.71 7.02 7.54
N ILE A 91 -1.14 7.56 6.46
CA ILE A 91 -1.71 8.73 5.77
C ILE A 91 -1.82 8.50 4.25
N ARG A 92 -2.76 9.20 3.59
CA ARG A 92 -2.92 9.25 2.13
C ARG A 92 -3.02 10.70 1.65
N PRO A 93 -1.93 11.48 1.70
CA PRO A 93 -1.99 12.91 1.50
C PRO A 93 -2.27 13.31 0.05
N ASP A 94 -2.96 14.44 -0.16
CA ASP A 94 -3.34 14.92 -1.50
C ASP A 94 -2.16 15.27 -2.40
N TRP A 95 -1.03 15.66 -1.80
CA TRP A 95 0.21 15.93 -2.53
C TRP A 95 0.92 14.66 -3.04
N LEU A 96 0.50 13.47 -2.59
CA LEU A 96 1.04 12.17 -3.00
C LEU A 96 0.05 11.42 -3.89
N LYS A 97 -0.46 12.10 -4.92
CA LYS A 97 -1.42 11.55 -5.86
C LYS A 97 -0.72 10.87 -7.04
N SER A 98 -0.99 9.58 -7.25
CA SER A 98 -0.45 8.80 -8.35
C SER A 98 -0.82 9.44 -9.71
N PRO A 99 0.14 9.76 -10.58
CA PRO A 99 -0.15 10.33 -11.89
C PRO A 99 -0.85 9.33 -12.82
N VAL A 100 -0.62 8.03 -12.60
CA VAL A 100 -1.18 6.96 -13.45
C VAL A 100 -2.62 6.63 -13.07
N THR A 101 -2.93 6.56 -11.77
CA THR A 101 -4.25 6.12 -11.30
C THR A 101 -5.14 7.25 -10.79
N GLY A 102 -4.57 8.44 -10.58
CA GLY A 102 -5.28 9.59 -10.00
C GLY A 102 -5.65 9.41 -8.53
N ARG A 103 -5.12 8.41 -7.82
CA ARG A 103 -5.43 8.12 -6.41
C ARG A 103 -4.27 8.51 -5.49
N ASN A 104 -4.57 8.94 -4.28
CA ASN A 104 -3.57 9.20 -3.25
C ASN A 104 -2.88 7.89 -2.86
N LEU A 105 -1.55 7.90 -2.84
CA LEU A 105 -0.75 6.79 -2.32
C LEU A 105 -0.71 6.86 -0.79
N GLU A 106 -0.57 5.69 -0.18
CA GLU A 106 -0.45 5.53 1.27
C GLU A 106 0.99 5.65 1.73
N ILE A 107 1.20 6.19 2.93
CA ILE A 107 2.42 6.06 3.74
C ILE A 107 2.04 5.30 5.01
N ASP A 108 2.68 4.15 5.26
CA ASP A 108 2.29 3.22 6.34
C ASP A 108 2.39 3.85 7.74
N GLY A 109 3.37 4.72 7.96
CA GLY A 109 3.45 5.54 9.16
C GLY A 109 4.22 6.82 8.91
N PHE A 110 3.68 7.95 9.33
CA PHE A 110 4.29 9.27 9.13
C PHE A 110 4.16 10.17 10.37
N CYS A 111 5.24 10.84 10.72
CA CYS A 111 5.26 11.86 11.76
C CYS A 111 5.86 13.17 11.18
N PRO A 112 5.07 14.26 11.06
CA PRO A 112 5.51 15.51 10.45
C PRO A 112 6.54 16.26 11.30
N ASP A 113 6.60 16.02 12.61
CA ASP A 113 7.38 16.86 13.53
C ASP A 113 8.84 16.42 13.74
N ILE A 114 9.30 15.36 13.07
CA ILE A 114 10.65 14.84 13.26
C ILE A 114 11.59 15.55 12.28
N GLU A 115 12.64 16.16 12.81
CA GLU A 115 13.69 16.77 11.99
C GLU A 115 14.58 15.70 11.36
N THR A 116 14.91 15.93 10.10
CA THR A 116 15.75 15.05 9.28
C THR A 116 16.72 15.89 8.44
N PRO A 117 17.81 15.32 7.91
CA PRO A 117 18.80 16.10 7.17
C PRO A 117 18.25 16.84 5.95
N ILE A 118 17.14 16.35 5.36
CA ILE A 118 16.55 16.94 4.16
C ILE A 118 15.33 17.83 4.47
N GLY A 119 14.93 17.96 5.74
CA GLY A 119 13.75 18.73 6.12
C GLY A 119 13.03 18.15 7.35
N ARG A 120 11.75 18.51 7.51
CA ARG A 120 10.92 18.11 8.64
C ARG A 120 9.86 17.11 8.18
N GLY A 121 9.85 15.93 8.80
CA GLY A 121 8.94 14.84 8.50
C GLY A 121 9.68 13.53 8.32
N LEU A 122 9.27 12.51 9.07
CA LEU A 122 9.79 11.15 8.96
C LEU A 122 8.64 10.18 8.72
N GLY A 123 8.75 9.38 7.66
CA GLY A 123 7.85 8.27 7.38
C GLY A 123 8.57 6.94 7.20
N PHE A 124 7.82 5.85 7.25
CA PHE A 124 8.29 4.52 6.89
C PHE A 124 7.28 3.78 6.00
N GLU A 125 7.80 2.83 5.23
CA GLU A 125 7.04 1.87 4.39
C GLU A 125 7.52 0.46 4.69
N TYR A 126 6.60 -0.48 4.87
CA TYR A 126 6.90 -1.89 5.04
C TYR A 126 6.69 -2.64 3.71
N ASN A 127 7.77 -2.79 2.95
CA ASN A 127 7.70 -3.33 1.59
C ASN A 127 7.63 -4.86 1.59
N GLY A 128 6.51 -5.41 1.10
CA GLY A 128 6.31 -6.86 0.89
C GLY A 128 7.24 -7.49 -0.16
N ARG A 129 7.27 -8.84 -0.23
CA ARG A 129 8.11 -9.64 -1.17
C ARG A 129 8.06 -9.18 -2.61
N GLN A 130 6.90 -8.66 -2.99
CA GLN A 130 6.55 -8.25 -4.34
C GLN A 130 7.38 -7.07 -4.83
N HIS A 131 8.00 -6.30 -3.94
CA HIS A 131 8.78 -5.12 -4.29
C HIS A 131 10.24 -5.43 -4.65
N SER A 132 10.76 -6.61 -4.28
CA SER A 132 12.20 -6.92 -4.43
C SER A 132 12.49 -7.93 -5.53
N LYS A 133 11.53 -8.79 -5.88
CA LYS A 133 11.71 -9.83 -6.91
C LYS A 133 10.40 -10.06 -7.66
N TYR A 134 10.50 -10.30 -8.97
CA TYR A 134 9.38 -10.84 -9.74
C TYR A 134 9.00 -12.21 -9.18
N VAL A 135 7.81 -12.29 -8.60
CA VAL A 135 7.20 -13.54 -8.16
C VAL A 135 5.92 -13.74 -8.97
N PRO A 136 5.81 -14.79 -9.82
CA PRO A 136 4.66 -15.00 -10.72
C PRO A 136 3.29 -15.00 -10.02
N HIS A 137 3.24 -15.54 -8.79
CA HIS A 137 2.02 -15.54 -7.97
C HIS A 137 1.48 -14.12 -7.68
N PHE A 138 2.41 -13.17 -7.58
CA PHE A 138 2.19 -11.78 -7.17
C PHE A 138 2.21 -10.78 -8.33
N HIS A 139 2.69 -11.20 -9.50
CA HIS A 139 2.78 -10.41 -10.74
C HIS A 139 2.08 -11.19 -11.85
N ARG A 140 0.78 -11.42 -11.66
CA ARG A 140 -0.01 -12.34 -12.49
C ARG A 140 -0.13 -11.85 -13.94
N LYS A 141 0.11 -10.56 -14.20
CA LYS A 141 0.12 -9.99 -15.55
C LYS A 141 1.52 -9.83 -16.14
N GLY A 142 2.54 -10.42 -15.50
CA GLY A 142 3.90 -10.47 -16.02
C GLY A 142 4.83 -9.37 -15.50
N PRO A 143 6.07 -9.30 -16.04
CA PRO A 143 7.13 -8.42 -15.55
C PRO A 143 6.77 -6.93 -15.53
N GLN A 144 5.81 -6.50 -16.34
CA GLN A 144 5.33 -5.11 -16.39
C GLN A 144 4.74 -4.65 -15.04
N GLU A 145 4.08 -5.54 -14.29
CA GLU A 145 3.59 -5.19 -12.94
C GLU A 145 4.74 -4.93 -11.96
N PHE A 146 5.86 -5.65 -12.11
CA PHE A 146 7.05 -5.43 -11.29
C PHE A 146 7.68 -4.06 -11.60
N HIS A 147 7.88 -3.75 -12.90
CA HIS A 147 8.40 -2.44 -13.33
C HIS A 147 7.51 -1.28 -12.87
N TYR A 148 6.18 -1.45 -12.97
CA TYR A 148 5.24 -0.45 -12.47
C TYR A 148 5.39 -0.22 -10.96
N GLN A 149 5.58 -1.28 -10.18
CA GLN A 149 5.76 -1.16 -8.73
C GLN A 149 7.08 -0.45 -8.39
N CYS A 150 8.18 -0.78 -9.06
CA CYS A 150 9.45 -0.06 -8.90
C CYS A 150 9.30 1.43 -9.25
N ALA A 151 8.71 1.74 -10.41
CA ALA A 151 8.50 3.13 -10.83
C ALA A 151 7.59 3.90 -9.86
N LYS A 152 6.58 3.23 -9.30
CA LYS A 152 5.68 3.82 -8.30
C LYS A 152 6.40 4.13 -6.99
N ASP A 153 7.26 3.22 -6.52
CA ASP A 153 8.06 3.43 -5.31
C ASP A 153 9.09 4.54 -5.51
N ASP A 154 9.77 4.59 -6.66
CA ASP A 154 10.73 5.63 -7.00
C ASP A 154 10.06 7.00 -7.07
N TRP A 155 8.89 7.08 -7.72
CA TRP A 155 8.09 8.31 -7.77
C TRP A 155 7.65 8.76 -6.37
N LYS A 156 7.20 7.82 -5.52
CA LYS A 156 6.82 8.11 -4.13
C LYS A 156 8.00 8.68 -3.33
N ASN A 157 9.16 8.06 -3.44
CA ASN A 157 10.39 8.51 -2.77
C ASN A 157 10.80 9.91 -3.23
N ALA A 158 10.78 10.17 -4.54
CA ALA A 158 11.09 11.48 -5.11
C ALA A 158 10.13 12.55 -4.57
N LYS A 159 8.82 12.28 -4.56
CA LYS A 159 7.81 13.22 -4.07
C LYS A 159 7.95 13.53 -2.59
N CYS A 160 8.30 12.54 -1.76
CA CYS A 160 8.57 12.76 -0.34
C CYS A 160 9.81 13.65 -0.16
N LYS A 161 10.88 13.38 -0.91
CA LYS A 161 12.11 14.18 -0.86
C LYS A 161 11.89 15.64 -1.26
N GLU A 162 11.10 15.89 -2.31
CA GLU A 162 10.69 17.26 -2.72
C GLU A 162 9.97 18.02 -1.60
N LYS A 163 9.26 17.31 -0.73
CA LYS A 163 8.54 17.87 0.42
C LYS A 163 9.41 17.97 1.69
N GLY A 164 10.68 17.62 1.62
CA GLY A 164 11.57 17.57 2.79
C GLY A 164 11.24 16.42 3.76
N ILE A 165 10.52 15.40 3.29
CA ILE A 165 10.12 14.23 4.08
C ILE A 165 11.11 13.09 3.83
N THR A 166 11.73 12.59 4.89
CA THR A 166 12.51 11.36 4.83
C THR A 166 11.58 10.16 4.89
N LEU A 167 11.61 9.29 3.88
CA LEU A 167 10.87 8.03 3.85
C LEU A 167 11.81 6.83 3.98
N ILE A 168 11.58 5.96 4.97
CA ILE A 168 12.41 4.77 5.22
C ILE A 168 11.69 3.51 4.75
N ASN A 169 12.27 2.86 3.74
CA ASN A 169 11.76 1.58 3.25
C ASN A 169 12.35 0.42 4.05
N ILE A 170 11.45 -0.40 4.61
CA ILE A 170 11.74 -1.54 5.47
C ILE A 170 11.37 -2.83 4.71
N PRO A 171 12.36 -3.65 4.33
CA PRO A 171 12.12 -4.93 3.71
C PRO A 171 11.36 -5.91 4.61
N HIS A 172 10.41 -6.65 4.04
CA HIS A 172 9.65 -7.68 4.73
C HIS A 172 10.44 -8.94 5.13
N ASP A 173 11.61 -9.17 4.52
CA ASP A 173 12.44 -10.37 4.72
C ASP A 173 13.23 -10.33 6.03
N ILE A 174 13.19 -9.19 6.72
CA ILE A 174 13.81 -9.01 8.03
C ILE A 174 12.99 -9.73 9.09
N SER A 175 13.65 -10.62 9.83
CA SER A 175 13.08 -11.27 11.00
C SER A 175 12.52 -10.24 11.99
N PRO A 176 11.36 -10.49 12.63
CA PRO A 176 10.82 -9.59 13.65
C PRO A 176 11.80 -9.30 14.78
N HIS A 177 12.78 -10.18 15.06
CA HIS A 177 13.79 -9.98 16.09
C HIS A 177 14.88 -8.97 15.67
N ASP A 178 15.21 -8.92 14.38
CA ASP A 178 16.23 -8.01 13.83
C ASP A 178 15.65 -6.68 13.34
N LEU A 179 14.33 -6.58 13.26
CA LEU A 179 13.61 -5.42 12.75
C LEU A 179 14.03 -4.11 13.43
N GLU A 180 14.08 -4.08 14.77
CA GLU A 180 14.48 -2.88 15.51
C GLU A 180 15.95 -2.52 15.25
N ARG A 181 16.84 -3.52 15.16
CA ARG A 181 18.26 -3.31 14.83
C ARG A 181 18.40 -2.72 13.43
N HIS A 182 17.62 -3.22 12.46
CA HIS A 182 17.63 -2.72 11.10
C HIS A 182 17.12 -1.28 11.01
N ILE A 183 16.01 -0.95 11.69
CA ILE A 183 15.47 0.41 11.74
C ILE A 183 16.50 1.37 12.33
N LYS A 184 17.13 1.03 13.45
CA LYS A 184 18.20 1.84 14.06
C LYS A 184 19.39 2.05 13.11
N TYR A 185 19.78 1.01 12.38
CA TYR A 185 20.85 1.12 11.38
C TYR A 185 20.48 2.10 10.25
N LYS A 186 19.28 1.99 9.69
CA LYS A 186 18.77 2.87 8.63
C LYS A 186 18.72 4.33 9.10
N LEU A 187 18.15 4.58 10.29
CA LEU A 187 18.06 5.92 10.87
C LEU A 187 19.43 6.54 11.11
N ARG A 188 20.39 5.76 11.64
CA ARG A 188 21.76 6.24 11.83
C ARG A 188 22.45 6.56 10.51
N LYS A 189 22.25 5.74 9.47
CA LYS A 189 22.84 5.98 8.14
C LYS A 189 22.31 7.26 7.50
N ILE A 190 21.05 7.60 7.76
CA ILE A 190 20.44 8.84 7.28
C ILE A 190 20.88 10.04 8.13
N GLY A 191 21.28 9.84 9.39
CA GLY A 191 21.66 10.92 10.31
C GLY A 191 20.52 11.43 11.18
N THR A 192 19.39 10.71 11.25
CA THR A 192 18.21 11.05 12.06
C THR A 192 18.24 10.46 13.46
N PHE A 193 19.26 9.67 13.79
CA PHE A 193 19.40 9.02 15.10
C PHE A 193 20.85 9.07 15.59
N SER A 194 21.14 10.09 16.42
CA SER A 194 22.40 10.25 17.12
C SER A 194 22.37 9.48 18.46
N ARG A 195 23.49 8.80 18.79
CA ARG A 195 23.66 8.17 20.10
C ARG A 195 23.82 9.28 21.15
N GLY A 196 22.74 9.58 21.89
CA GLY A 196 22.83 10.32 23.15
C GLY A 196 21.97 11.58 23.26
N SER A 197 20.65 11.43 23.30
CA SER A 197 19.78 12.39 23.99
C SER A 197 18.90 11.66 25.00
N SER A 198 19.55 11.10 26.00
CA SER A 198 18.96 10.81 27.30
C SER A 198 19.45 11.88 28.26
N ARG A 199 18.84 13.08 28.19
CA ARG A 199 18.76 14.15 29.20
C ARG A 199 18.33 15.45 28.51
N SER A 200 17.04 15.59 28.24
CA SER A 200 16.42 16.91 28.25
C SER A 200 16.54 17.45 29.68
N ARG A 201 17.54 18.31 29.92
CA ARG A 201 17.58 19.15 31.12
C ARG A 201 16.35 20.05 31.06
N ALA A 202 15.45 19.93 32.04
CA ALA A 202 14.41 20.92 32.26
C ALA A 202 15.05 22.31 32.39
N PRO A 203 14.43 23.37 31.85
CA PRO A 203 14.91 24.73 32.07
C PRO A 203 14.89 25.04 33.57
N ARG A 204 16.01 25.54 34.12
CA ARG A 204 16.06 26.02 35.50
C ARG A 204 15.14 27.24 35.62
N PRO A 205 14.33 27.37 36.68
CA PRO A 205 13.57 28.58 36.91
C PRO A 205 14.55 29.75 37.13
N SER A 206 14.30 30.86 36.41
CA SER A 206 15.04 32.11 36.56
C SER A 206 14.75 32.70 37.94
N SER A 207 15.77 32.77 38.80
CA SER A 207 15.73 33.61 39.99
C SER A 207 15.91 35.06 39.57
N ASN A 208 14.80 35.76 39.30
CA ASN A 208 14.78 37.22 39.39
C ASN A 208 14.83 37.58 40.88
N ILE A 209 15.98 38.07 41.32
CA ILE A 209 16.14 38.75 42.60
C ILE A 209 15.59 40.16 42.38
N TYR A 210 14.58 40.51 43.18
CA TYR A 210 14.02 41.85 43.27
C TYR A 210 15.06 42.85 43.75
N HIS A 211 14.98 44.07 43.22
CA HIS A 211 15.67 45.27 43.69
C HIS A 211 15.47 45.52 45.19
#